data_AF-A0A1J3JNQ1-F1
#
_entry.id   AF-A0A1J3JNQ1-F1
#
_cell.length_a   1.000
_cell.length_b   1.000
_cell.length_c   1.000
_cell.angle_alpha   90.00
_cell.angle_beta   90.00
_cell.angle_gamma   90.00
#
_symmetry.space_group_name_H-M   'P 1'
#
loop_
_entity.id
_entity.type
_entity.pdbx_description
1 polymer ?
#
loop_
_entity_poly.entity_id
_entity_poly.type
_entity_poly.pdbx_seq_one_letter_code
_entity_poly.pdbx_strand_id
1 'polypeptide(L)'
;YDIRKTNPAESLNSALRSPREYPVIPLLDSIREMLTRWFYERRTLSSKHSHPLTVAVEKKINRRIEKGKAFTVQPIDANRFVVGGDSFNCVVDLVKRTCTCAKYDLQKIPCRHAIRAIFFLGKQPH
;
A
#
# COMPACT_ATOMS: atom_id res chain seq x y z
N TYR A 1 -10.51 0.82 -7.39
CA TYR A 1 -9.49 1.88 -7.26
C TYR A 1 -8.15 1.29 -7.65
N ASP A 2 -7.69 1.57 -8.86
CA ASP A 2 -6.43 1.07 -9.39
C ASP A 2 -5.35 2.11 -9.09
N ILE A 3 -4.30 1.74 -8.37
CA ILE A 3 -3.22 2.64 -7.90
C ILE A 3 -2.31 3.07 -9.08
N ARG A 4 -2.79 2.91 -10.32
CA ARG A 4 -2.03 3.04 -11.57
C ARG A 4 -2.69 3.94 -12.62
N LYS A 5 -3.52 4.93 -12.23
CA LYS A 5 -4.06 5.91 -13.18
C LYS A 5 -3.58 7.36 -13.01
N THR A 6 -2.75 7.65 -12.01
CA THR A 6 -2.05 8.94 -11.92
C THR A 6 -0.79 8.73 -11.12
N ASN A 7 0.37 8.87 -11.77
CA ASN A 7 1.64 8.92 -11.07
C ASN A 7 1.58 10.11 -10.07
N PRO A 8 2.02 9.96 -8.80
CA PRO A 8 2.09 11.10 -7.88
C PRO A 8 2.79 12.32 -8.48
N ALA A 9 3.82 12.10 -9.30
CA ALA A 9 4.50 13.18 -10.02
C ALA A 9 3.59 13.87 -11.06
N GLU A 10 2.75 13.12 -11.80
CA GLU A 10 1.80 13.70 -12.77
C GLU A 10 0.71 14.51 -12.07
N SER A 11 0.18 14.00 -10.95
CA SER A 11 -0.84 14.72 -10.18
C SER A 11 -0.30 16.02 -9.60
N LEU A 12 0.94 15.99 -9.08
CA LEU A 12 1.62 17.19 -8.57
C LEU A 12 1.95 18.16 -9.70
N ASN A 13 2.49 17.69 -10.82
CA ASN A 13 2.79 18.52 -11.99
C ASN A 13 1.54 19.19 -12.56
N SER A 14 0.41 18.47 -12.58
CA SER A 14 -0.87 19.03 -13.00
C SER A 14 -1.35 20.12 -12.04
N ALA A 15 -1.31 19.84 -10.73
CA ALA A 15 -1.76 20.78 -9.71
C ALA A 15 -0.87 22.04 -9.61
N LEU A 16 0.43 21.91 -9.90
CA LEU A 16 1.41 23.00 -9.88
C LEU A 16 1.65 23.64 -11.25
N ARG A 17 0.83 23.32 -12.26
CA ARG A 17 1.06 23.76 -13.65
C ARG A 17 1.16 25.29 -13.80
N SER A 18 0.34 26.03 -13.06
CA SER A 18 0.35 27.51 -13.04
C SER A 18 1.31 28.05 -11.95
N PRO A 19 1.30 27.55 -10.70
CA PRO A 19 2.21 28.03 -9.65
C PRO A 19 3.71 27.87 -9.94
N ARG A 20 4.13 26.89 -10.76
CA ARG A 20 5.55 26.65 -11.07
C ARG A 20 6.25 27.81 -11.78
N GLU A 21 5.51 28.74 -12.35
CA GLU A 21 6.04 29.93 -13.02
C GLU A 21 6.23 31.11 -12.05
N TYR A 22 5.80 30.95 -10.79
CA TYR A 22 5.95 31.99 -9.78
C TYR A 22 7.39 32.05 -9.23
N PRO A 23 7.80 33.22 -8.70
CA PRO A 23 8.98 33.30 -7.85
C PRO A 23 8.88 32.32 -6.66
N VAL A 24 10.03 32.02 -6.04
CA VAL A 24 10.13 30.97 -5.00
C VAL A 24 9.12 31.17 -3.86
N ILE A 25 8.92 32.39 -3.38
CA ILE A 25 8.04 32.66 -2.24
C ILE A 25 6.55 32.36 -2.58
N PRO A 26 5.94 32.95 -3.62
CA PRO A 26 4.55 32.61 -3.98
C PRO A 26 4.34 31.16 -4.43
N LEU A 27 5.37 30.51 -5.01
CA LEU A 27 5.33 29.09 -5.33
C LEU A 27 5.18 28.24 -4.05
N LEU A 28 6.00 28.51 -3.04
CA LEU A 28 5.95 27.79 -1.75
C LEU A 28 4.60 28.01 -1.05
N ASP A 29 4.05 29.22 -1.11
CA ASP A 29 2.71 29.50 -0.57
C ASP A 29 1.62 28.71 -1.30
N SER A 30 1.68 28.62 -2.62
CA SER A 30 0.73 27.84 -3.42
C SER A 30 0.81 26.34 -3.09
N ILE A 31 2.03 25.81 -2.92
CA ILE A 31 2.25 24.41 -2.50
C ILE A 31 1.67 24.18 -1.10
N ARG A 32 1.93 25.09 -0.16
CA ARG A 32 1.43 25.01 1.22
C ARG A 32 -0.09 25.00 1.24
N GLU A 33 -0.75 25.89 0.51
CA GLU A 33 -2.21 25.96 0.43
C GLU A 33 -2.80 24.67 -0.17
N MET A 34 -2.24 24.20 -1.29
CA MET A 34 -2.65 22.96 -1.94
C MET A 34 -2.56 21.76 -0.99
N LEU A 35 -1.42 21.57 -0.34
CA LEU A 35 -1.21 20.47 0.60
C LEU A 35 -2.15 20.56 1.80
N THR A 36 -2.33 21.75 2.35
CA THR A 36 -3.22 21.99 3.49
C THR A 36 -4.65 21.58 3.15
N ARG A 37 -5.16 22.03 2.01
CA ARG A 37 -6.50 21.67 1.52
C ARG A 37 -6.64 20.16 1.31
N TRP A 38 -5.69 19.53 0.63
CA TRP A 38 -5.71 18.09 0.37
C TRP A 38 -5.69 17.27 1.66
N PHE A 39 -4.86 17.65 2.64
CA PHE A 39 -4.81 16.96 3.93
C PHE A 39 -6.09 17.15 4.72
N TYR A 40 -6.69 18.34 4.69
CA TYR A 40 -7.98 18.60 5.32
C TYR A 40 -9.08 17.73 4.71
N GLU A 41 -9.25 17.76 3.39
CA GLU A 41 -10.25 16.94 2.67
C GLU A 41 -10.06 15.46 2.96
N ARG A 42 -8.81 14.95 2.92
CA ARG A 42 -8.50 13.55 3.24
C ARG A 42 -8.83 13.20 4.69
N ARG A 43 -8.52 14.08 5.64
CA ARG A 43 -8.86 13.88 7.06
C ARG A 43 -10.37 13.82 7.27
N THR A 44 -11.13 14.73 6.64
CA THR A 44 -12.60 14.76 6.73
C THR A 44 -13.24 13.50 6.12
N LEU A 45 -12.69 12.99 5.01
CA LEU A 45 -13.14 11.71 4.45
C LEU A 45 -12.82 10.54 5.39
N SER A 46 -11.61 10.52 5.95
CA SER A 46 -11.19 9.49 6.90
C SER A 46 -12.00 9.50 8.19
N SER A 47 -12.40 10.66 8.70
CA SER A 47 -13.18 10.75 9.94
C SER A 47 -14.61 10.22 9.78
N LYS A 48 -15.14 10.22 8.56
CA LYS A 48 -16.46 9.63 8.22
C LYS A 48 -16.38 8.13 7.97
N HIS A 49 -15.18 7.57 7.86
CA HIS A 49 -14.97 6.17 7.56
C HIS A 49 -14.95 5.36 8.86
N SER A 50 -15.97 4.50 9.05
CA SER A 50 -16.14 3.73 10.29
C SER A 50 -15.37 2.40 10.30
N HIS A 51 -14.91 1.92 9.14
CA HIS A 51 -14.26 0.61 9.03
C HIS A 51 -12.73 0.72 9.18
N PRO A 52 -12.04 -0.30 9.68
CA PRO A 52 -10.58 -0.29 9.79
C PRO A 52 -9.86 -0.17 8.44
N LEU A 53 -10.47 -0.67 7.37
CA LEU A 53 -9.93 -0.64 6.01
C LEU A 53 -10.90 0.00 5.03
N THR A 54 -10.37 0.75 4.07
CA THR A 54 -11.18 1.24 2.94
C THR A 54 -11.59 0.09 2.03
N VAL A 55 -12.77 0.20 1.41
CA VAL A 55 -13.29 -0.77 0.42
C VAL A 55 -12.26 -1.07 -0.69
N ALA A 56 -11.43 -0.09 -1.06
CA ALA A 56 -10.37 -0.28 -2.04
C ALA A 56 -9.25 -1.21 -1.54
N VAL A 57 -8.83 -1.06 -0.29
CA VAL A 57 -7.80 -1.90 0.34
C VAL A 57 -8.34 -3.31 0.56
N GLU A 58 -9.58 -3.44 1.05
CA GLU A 58 -10.24 -4.73 1.24
C GLU A 58 -10.34 -5.51 -0.08
N LYS A 59 -10.88 -4.89 -1.14
CA LYS A 59 -10.91 -5.50 -2.50
C LYS A 59 -9.53 -5.92 -2.98
N LYS A 60 -8.49 -5.14 -2.66
CA LYS A 60 -7.11 -5.44 -3.02
C LYS A 60 -6.56 -6.64 -2.24
N ILE A 61 -6.87 -6.77 -0.95
CA ILE A 61 -6.52 -7.94 -0.14
C ILE A 61 -7.25 -9.17 -0.65
N ASN A 62 -8.56 -9.10 -0.88
CA ASN A 62 -9.36 -10.22 -1.40
C ASN A 62 -8.81 -10.73 -2.75
N ARG A 63 -8.48 -9.83 -3.68
CA ARG A 63 -7.82 -10.21 -4.95
C ARG A 63 -6.47 -10.91 -4.73
N ARG A 64 -5.72 -10.53 -3.69
CA ARG A 64 -4.43 -11.17 -3.38
C ARG A 64 -4.59 -12.51 -2.71
N ILE A 65 -5.60 -12.67 -1.86
CA ILE A 65 -6.00 -13.96 -1.28
C ILE A 65 -6.24 -14.95 -2.42
N GLU A 66 -7.13 -14.63 -3.35
CA GLU A 66 -7.46 -15.48 -4.50
C GLU A 66 -6.23 -15.92 -5.30
N LYS A 67 -5.33 -14.97 -5.61
CA LYS A 67 -4.12 -15.24 -6.38
C LYS A 67 -3.04 -16.01 -5.62
N GLY A 68 -3.12 -16.07 -4.29
CA GLY A 68 -2.13 -16.73 -3.44
C GLY A 68 -2.62 -18.07 -2.86
N LYS A 69 -3.82 -18.54 -3.22
CA LYS A 69 -4.43 -19.75 -2.65
C LYS A 69 -3.55 -20.99 -2.79
N ALA A 70 -2.94 -21.16 -3.95
CA ALA A 70 -2.12 -22.33 -4.28
C ALA A 70 -0.66 -22.23 -3.78
N PHE A 71 -0.29 -21.15 -3.07
CA PHE A 71 1.08 -20.96 -2.62
C PHE A 71 1.45 -21.95 -1.52
N THR A 72 2.70 -22.40 -1.51
CA THR A 72 3.26 -23.28 -0.49
C THR A 72 3.98 -22.45 0.57
N VAL A 73 4.03 -22.92 1.81
CA VAL A 73 4.69 -22.24 2.93
C VAL A 73 5.64 -23.21 3.60
N GLN A 74 6.87 -22.76 3.82
CA GLN A 74 7.88 -23.44 4.61
C GLN A 74 8.32 -22.49 5.73
N PRO A 75 8.11 -22.85 7.02
CA PRO A 75 8.57 -22.02 8.13
C PRO A 75 10.09 -22.05 8.24
N ILE A 76 10.70 -20.88 8.44
CA ILE A 76 12.12 -20.71 8.80
C ILE A 76 12.22 -20.58 10.33
N ASP A 77 11.37 -19.75 10.91
CA ASP A 77 11.22 -19.56 12.36
C ASP A 77 9.75 -19.19 12.68
N ALA A 78 9.46 -18.78 13.92
CA ALA A 78 8.11 -18.46 14.37
C ALA A 78 7.40 -17.36 13.54
N ASN A 79 8.13 -16.45 12.90
CA ASN A 79 7.58 -15.30 12.17
C ASN A 79 8.11 -15.17 10.74
N ARG A 80 9.08 -15.99 10.33
CA ARG A 80 9.67 -15.99 9.00
C ARG A 80 9.34 -17.25 8.22
N PHE A 81 9.01 -17.04 6.94
CA PHE A 81 8.54 -18.09 6.05
C PHE A 81 9.14 -17.94 4.66
N VAL A 82 9.50 -19.06 4.04
CA VAL A 82 9.67 -19.13 2.60
C VAL A 82 8.31 -19.47 2.00
N VAL A 83 7.84 -18.63 1.09
CA VAL A 83 6.56 -18.85 0.40
C VAL A 83 6.83 -19.03 -1.10
N GLY A 84 6.43 -20.18 -1.63
CA GLY A 84 6.58 -20.55 -3.03
C GLY A 84 5.26 -20.56 -3.80
N GLY A 85 5.32 -20.66 -5.12
CA GLY A 85 4.15 -20.70 -6.02
C GLY A 85 3.95 -19.46 -6.89
N ASP A 86 4.85 -18.48 -6.82
CA ASP A 86 4.97 -17.39 -7.81
C ASP A 86 6.20 -17.67 -8.71
N SER A 87 6.62 -16.70 -9.52
CA SER A 87 7.83 -16.82 -10.37
C SER A 87 9.11 -17.16 -9.59
N PHE A 88 9.18 -16.84 -8.30
CA PHE A 88 10.30 -17.15 -7.42
C PHE A 88 9.82 -17.28 -5.97
N ASN A 89 10.56 -18.04 -5.16
CA ASN A 89 10.29 -18.17 -3.74
C ASN A 89 10.60 -16.86 -3.02
N CYS A 90 9.72 -16.46 -2.11
CA CYS A 90 9.86 -15.23 -1.36
C CYS A 90 10.02 -15.49 0.13
N VAL A 91 10.96 -14.78 0.76
CA VAL A 91 11.08 -14.77 2.21
C VAL A 91 10.16 -13.68 2.75
N VAL A 92 9.31 -14.04 3.70
CA VAL A 92 8.38 -13.16 4.40
C VAL A 92 8.82 -13.06 5.86
N ASP A 93 8.89 -11.84 6.40
CA ASP A 93 9.02 -11.59 7.84
C ASP A 93 7.77 -10.82 8.29
N LEU A 94 6.93 -11.47 9.10
CA LEU A 94 5.65 -10.91 9.53
C LEU A 94 5.79 -9.86 10.64
N VAL A 95 6.88 -9.90 11.41
CA VAL A 95 7.17 -8.90 12.46
C VAL A 95 7.67 -7.61 11.82
N LYS A 96 8.64 -7.72 10.92
CA LYS A 96 9.17 -6.57 10.17
C LYS A 96 8.20 -6.08 9.09
N ARG A 97 7.18 -6.89 8.75
CA ARG A 97 6.22 -6.64 7.67
C ARG A 97 6.91 -6.48 6.31
N THR A 98 7.86 -7.36 6.02
CA THR A 98 8.68 -7.33 4.81
C THR A 98 8.51 -8.59 3.98
N CYS A 99 8.73 -8.48 2.68
CA CYS A 99 8.76 -9.61 1.76
C CYS A 99 9.80 -9.36 0.67
N THR A 100 10.56 -10.37 0.26
CA THR A 100 11.57 -10.20 -0.81
C THR A 100 10.96 -9.79 -2.16
N CYS A 101 9.63 -9.91 -2.35
CA CYS A 101 8.96 -9.31 -3.51
C CYS A 101 8.76 -7.79 -3.42
N ALA A 102 9.24 -7.14 -2.35
CA ALA A 102 9.15 -5.71 -1.99
C ALA A 102 7.73 -5.13 -1.86
N LYS A 103 6.68 -5.85 -2.26
CA LYS A 103 5.30 -5.33 -2.25
C LYS A 103 4.77 -5.10 -0.85
N TYR A 104 5.18 -5.90 0.13
CA TYR A 104 4.72 -5.72 1.51
C TYR A 104 5.37 -4.46 2.12
N ASP A 105 6.66 -4.29 1.83
CA ASP A 105 7.52 -3.19 2.25
C ASP A 105 7.05 -1.85 1.69
N LEU A 106 6.80 -1.79 0.39
CA LEU A 106 6.46 -0.56 -0.31
C LEU A 106 5.01 -0.14 -0.09
N GLN A 107 4.08 -1.11 -0.07
CA GLN A 107 2.65 -0.79 -0.05
C GLN A 107 2.05 -0.82 1.35
N LYS A 108 2.79 -1.35 2.33
CA LYS A 108 2.33 -1.57 3.72
C LYS A 108 1.01 -2.35 3.83
N ILE A 109 0.64 -3.04 2.76
CA ILE A 109 -0.50 -3.94 2.65
C ILE A 109 0.08 -5.32 2.34
N PRO A 110 -0.26 -6.38 3.10
CA PRO A 110 0.25 -7.73 2.88
C PRO A 110 0.19 -8.15 1.41
N CYS A 111 1.34 -8.54 0.85
CA CYS A 111 1.41 -9.13 -0.49
C CYS A 111 0.84 -10.55 -0.48
N ARG A 112 0.72 -11.21 -1.65
CA ARG A 112 0.20 -12.58 -1.73
C ARG A 112 1.00 -13.56 -0.85
N HIS A 113 2.33 -13.41 -0.82
CA HIS A 113 3.20 -14.23 0.02
C HIS A 113 2.94 -13.99 1.51
N ALA A 114 2.87 -12.72 1.92
CA ALA A 114 2.59 -12.37 3.31
C ALA A 114 1.21 -12.86 3.76
N ILE A 115 0.19 -12.72 2.92
CA ILE A 115 -1.16 -13.25 3.18
C ILE A 115 -1.12 -14.76 3.39
N ARG A 116 -0.39 -15.48 2.54
CA ARG A 116 -0.28 -16.94 2.67
C ARG A 116 0.44 -17.34 3.97
N ALA A 117 1.51 -16.65 4.32
CA ALA A 117 2.22 -16.85 5.59
C ALA A 117 1.32 -16.53 6.82
N ILE A 118 0.50 -15.48 6.73
CA ILE A 118 -0.45 -15.12 7.79
C ILE A 118 -1.51 -16.22 7.97
N PHE A 119 -2.05 -16.76 6.87
CA PHE A 119 -3.00 -17.86 6.94
C PHE A 119 -2.38 -19.16 7.48
N PHE A 120 -1.10 -19.41 7.21
CA PHE A 120 -0.38 -20.53 7.81
C PHE A 120 -0.34 -20.44 9.34
N LEU A 121 -0.32 -19.23 9.91
CA LEU A 121 -0.44 -18.98 11.34
C LEU A 121 -1.89 -18.98 11.87
N GLY A 122 -2.89 -19.29 11.04
CA GLY A 122 -4.30 -19.25 11.41
C GLY A 122 -4.84 -17.83 11.70
N LYS A 123 -4.14 -16.79 11.25
CA LYS A 123 -4.51 -15.38 11.47
C LYS A 123 -5.22 -14.79 10.26
N GLN A 124 -5.94 -13.69 10.48
CA GLN A 124 -6.50 -12.89 9.38
C GLN A 124 -5.46 -11.88 8.86
N PRO A 125 -5.39 -11.63 7.54
CA PRO A 125 -4.43 -10.70 6.93
C PRO A 125 -4.79 -9.22 7.13
N HIS A 126 -5.92 -8.94 7.77
CA HIS A 126 -6.38 -7.63 8.21
C HIS A 126 -7.34 -7.78 9.38
#